data_AF-A0A7R9IPY2-F1
#
_entry.id   AF-A0A7R9IPY2-F1
#
_cell.length_a   1.000
_cell.length_b   1.000
_cell.length_c   1.000
_cell.angle_alpha   90.00
_cell.angle_beta   90.00
_cell.angle_gamma   90.00
#
_symmetry.space_group_name_H-M   'P 1'
#
loop_
_entity.id
_entity.type
_entity.pdbx_description
1 polymer ?
#
loop_
_entity_poly.entity_id
_entity_poly.type
_entity_poly.pdbx_seq_one_letter_code
_entity_poly.pdbx_strand_id
1 'polypeptide(L)'
;MDLIWRRSKCRDVLVDRSEVEPGRDEVNWGPSHCECLLEKKDMVANLQARKEAIEVKLNDKIFELKLLCIQEAELTGILPPETPLEPGESPPVFRRREGMLANLELEYKIQHGIAEAALSLANEANTNKIVRRKHRLVYQQSQRHLTELETKLTSLRQGSIKSQQKQRKKPRPPLES
;
A
#
# COMPACT_ATOMS: atom_id res chain seq x y z
N MET A 1 -17.79 18.84 46.53
CA MET A 1 -18.72 18.31 47.55
C MET A 1 -19.29 17.00 47.01
N ASP A 2 -18.44 15.99 46.78
CA ASP A 2 -18.75 14.96 45.76
C ASP A 2 -18.24 13.56 46.12
N LEU A 3 -18.56 13.04 47.31
CA LEU A 3 -18.25 11.64 47.67
C LEU A 3 -19.33 10.92 48.50
N ILE A 4 -20.57 11.44 48.56
CA ILE A 4 -21.62 10.84 49.42
C ILE A 4 -22.69 10.06 48.62
N TRP A 5 -22.87 10.32 47.33
CA TRP A 5 -23.99 9.69 46.58
C TRP A 5 -23.67 8.37 45.86
N ARG A 6 -22.40 7.94 45.81
CA ARG A 6 -21.99 6.69 45.11
C ARG A 6 -21.97 5.43 45.97
N ARG A 7 -22.47 5.49 47.20
CA ARG A 7 -22.51 4.33 48.12
C ARG A 7 -23.91 3.92 48.58
N SER A 8 -24.95 4.58 48.07
CA SER A 8 -26.33 4.43 48.56
C SER A 8 -27.18 3.39 47.83
N LYS A 9 -26.59 2.48 47.03
CA LYS A 9 -27.38 1.44 46.33
C LYS A 9 -26.78 0.03 46.35
N CYS A 10 -25.87 -0.23 47.29
CA CYS A 10 -25.44 -1.60 47.61
C CYS A 10 -25.78 -1.99 49.06
N ARG A 11 -26.61 -1.22 49.76
CA ARG A 11 -26.98 -1.47 51.17
C ARG A 11 -28.50 -1.61 51.33
N ASP A 12 -29.14 -2.43 50.50
CA ASP A 12 -30.55 -2.82 50.69
C ASP A 12 -30.74 -4.33 50.53
N VAL A 13 -29.84 -5.11 51.13
CA VAL A 13 -30.15 -6.49 51.56
C VAL A 13 -29.53 -6.68 52.95
N LEU A 14 -30.02 -5.90 53.92
CA LEU A 14 -29.98 -6.32 55.31
C LEU A 14 -31.34 -6.98 55.56
N VAL A 15 -31.44 -8.28 55.24
CA VAL A 15 -32.55 -9.11 55.72
C VAL A 15 -32.43 -9.11 57.25
N ASP A 16 -33.49 -8.67 57.93
CA ASP A 16 -33.61 -8.72 59.39
C ASP A 16 -33.27 -10.13 59.88
N ARG A 17 -32.17 -10.24 60.63
CA ARG A 17 -31.63 -11.50 61.14
C ARG A 17 -32.28 -11.81 62.48
N SER A 18 -33.59 -12.02 62.48
CA SER A 18 -34.34 -12.48 63.65
C SER A 18 -35.38 -13.51 63.23
N GLU A 19 -34.90 -14.68 62.80
CA GLU A 19 -35.52 -16.01 62.94
C GLU A 19 -34.56 -17.02 62.30
N VAL A 20 -33.77 -17.72 63.13
CA VAL A 20 -32.92 -18.84 62.70
C VAL A 20 -33.70 -20.12 62.97
N GLU A 21 -34.25 -20.72 61.91
CA GLU A 21 -34.67 -22.13 61.91
C GLU A 21 -33.59 -22.97 61.21
N PRO A 22 -33.16 -24.11 61.78
CA PRO A 22 -32.05 -24.89 61.24
C PRO A 22 -32.55 -25.89 60.18
N GLY A 23 -32.68 -25.43 58.93
CA GLY A 23 -33.00 -26.26 57.78
C GLY A 23 -31.94 -26.05 56.69
N ARG A 24 -31.21 -27.11 56.35
CA ARG A 24 -30.06 -27.12 55.45
C ARG A 24 -30.54 -27.03 53.99
N ASP A 25 -30.86 -25.83 53.51
CA ASP A 25 -30.92 -25.54 52.08
C ASP A 25 -29.82 -24.54 51.75
N GLU A 26 -28.87 -25.01 50.96
CA GLU A 26 -27.75 -24.24 50.42
C GLU A 26 -28.34 -23.17 49.49
N VAL A 27 -28.66 -22.01 50.04
CA VAL A 27 -29.17 -20.88 49.25
C VAL A 27 -28.02 -20.42 48.35
N ASN A 28 -28.03 -20.91 47.11
CA ASN A 28 -27.16 -20.41 46.06
C ASN A 28 -27.62 -18.99 45.71
N TRP A 29 -27.11 -18.02 46.46
CA TRP A 29 -27.22 -16.61 46.12
C TRP A 29 -26.42 -16.42 44.84
N GLY A 30 -27.13 -16.37 43.70
CA GLY A 30 -26.53 -16.07 42.40
C GLY A 30 -25.65 -14.81 42.48
N PRO A 31 -24.74 -14.61 41.49
CA PRO A 31 -23.63 -13.67 41.58
C PRO A 31 -24.08 -12.34 42.16
N SER A 32 -23.36 -11.87 43.18
CA SER A 32 -23.69 -10.62 43.84
C SER A 32 -23.84 -9.51 42.80
N HIS A 33 -24.76 -8.54 43.00
CA HIS A 33 -24.95 -7.44 42.04
C HIS A 33 -23.61 -6.73 41.69
N CYS A 34 -22.62 -6.82 42.59
CA CYS A 34 -21.25 -6.39 42.39
C CYS A 34 -20.44 -7.23 41.37
N GLU A 35 -20.60 -8.55 41.30
CA GLU A 35 -19.94 -9.44 40.31
C GLU A 35 -20.49 -9.22 38.90
N CYS A 36 -21.81 -9.13 38.73
CA CYS A 36 -22.41 -8.85 37.42
C CYS A 36 -21.97 -7.50 36.82
N LEU A 37 -21.69 -6.50 37.67
CA LEU A 37 -21.16 -5.20 37.24
C LEU A 37 -19.67 -5.25 36.86
N LEU A 38 -18.90 -6.16 37.47
CA LEU A 38 -17.48 -6.35 37.15
C LEU A 38 -17.34 -7.08 35.80
N GLU A 39 -18.11 -8.16 35.60
CA GLU A 39 -18.16 -8.89 34.33
C GLU A 39 -18.57 -8.01 33.14
N LYS A 40 -19.54 -7.11 33.35
CA LYS A 40 -19.95 -6.13 32.32
C LYS A 40 -18.84 -5.12 32.00
N LYS A 41 -18.06 -4.70 32.98
CA LYS A 41 -16.91 -3.80 32.77
C LYS A 41 -15.80 -4.50 32.01
N ASP A 42 -15.49 -5.75 32.38
CA ASP A 42 -14.46 -6.54 31.70
C ASP A 42 -14.85 -6.86 30.25
N MET A 43 -16.13 -7.14 30.00
CA MET A 43 -16.66 -7.31 28.64
C MET A 43 -16.50 -6.03 27.80
N VAL A 44 -16.85 -4.87 28.35
CA VAL A 44 -16.69 -3.59 27.64
C VAL A 44 -15.21 -3.28 27.38
N ALA A 45 -14.35 -3.50 28.37
CA ALA A 45 -12.91 -3.31 28.23
C ALA A 45 -12.31 -4.23 27.14
N ASN A 46 -12.75 -5.50 27.09
CA ASN A 46 -12.33 -6.44 26.05
C ASN A 46 -12.77 -6.00 24.65
N LEU A 47 -14.02 -5.53 24.51
CA LEU A 47 -14.53 -5.02 23.24
C LEU A 47 -13.80 -3.74 22.80
N GLN A 48 -13.47 -2.85 23.74
CA GLN A 48 -12.67 -1.65 23.47
C GLN A 48 -11.26 -1.99 23.02
N ALA A 49 -10.57 -2.88 23.74
CA ALA A 49 -9.24 -3.34 23.35
C ALA A 49 -9.25 -4.00 21.95
N ARG A 50 -10.27 -4.80 21.65
CA ARG A 50 -10.44 -5.41 20.32
C ARG A 50 -10.69 -4.36 19.24
N LYS A 51 -11.50 -3.34 19.53
CA LYS A 51 -11.75 -2.22 18.63
C LYS A 51 -10.45 -1.47 18.32
N GLU A 52 -9.71 -1.07 19.34
CA GLU A 52 -8.44 -0.35 19.20
C GLU A 52 -7.42 -1.16 18.39
N ALA A 53 -7.31 -2.46 18.66
CA ALA A 53 -6.43 -3.35 17.89
C ALA A 53 -6.82 -3.44 16.40
N ILE A 54 -8.12 -3.34 16.08
CA ILE A 54 -8.60 -3.31 14.69
C ILE A 54 -8.31 -1.95 14.06
N GLU A 55 -8.52 -0.86 14.78
CA GLU A 55 -8.25 0.51 14.31
C GLU A 55 -6.77 0.73 13.99
N VAL A 56 -5.86 0.21 14.83
CA VAL A 56 -4.41 0.25 14.55
C VAL A 56 -4.09 -0.46 13.24
N LYS A 57 -4.60 -1.68 13.04
CA LYS A 57 -4.38 -2.45 11.80
C LYS A 57 -4.97 -1.75 10.57
N LEU A 58 -6.12 -1.10 10.74
CA LEU A 58 -6.75 -0.34 9.67
C LEU A 58 -5.88 0.86 9.27
N ASN A 59 -5.36 1.59 10.25
CA ASN A 59 -4.45 2.72 10.01
C ASN A 59 -3.16 2.30 9.32
N ASP A 60 -2.56 1.19 9.73
CA ASP A 60 -1.38 0.62 9.06
C ASP A 60 -1.67 0.30 7.59
N LYS A 61 -2.83 -0.31 7.32
CA LYS A 61 -3.25 -0.66 5.95
C LYS A 61 -3.55 0.57 5.12
N ILE A 62 -4.16 1.60 5.70
CA ILE A 62 -4.39 2.89 5.04
C ILE A 62 -3.06 3.54 4.68
N PHE A 63 -2.09 3.54 5.59
CA PHE A 63 -0.76 4.11 5.32
C PHE A 63 -0.02 3.35 4.21
N GLU A 64 -0.03 2.02 4.26
CA GLU A 64 0.54 1.15 3.22
C GLU A 64 -0.11 1.44 1.85
N LEU A 65 -1.44 1.53 1.81
CA LEU A 65 -2.19 1.83 0.60
C LEU A 65 -1.85 3.23 0.05
N LYS A 66 -1.78 4.26 0.90
CA LYS A 66 -1.37 5.61 0.50
C LYS A 66 0.00 5.62 -0.17
N LEU A 67 0.97 4.91 0.42
CA LEU A 67 2.32 4.83 -0.14
C LEU A 67 2.31 4.14 -1.51
N LEU A 68 1.56 3.05 -1.66
CA LEU A 68 1.42 2.35 -2.94
C LEU A 68 0.76 3.23 -3.99
N CYS A 69 -0.35 3.91 -3.66
CA CYS A 69 -1.04 4.79 -4.61
C CYS A 69 -0.16 5.96 -5.07
N ILE A 70 0.69 6.51 -4.19
CA ILE A 70 1.68 7.54 -4.58
C ILE A 70 2.71 6.97 -5.56
N GLN A 71 3.26 5.78 -5.25
CA GLN A 71 4.23 5.12 -6.13
C GLN A 71 3.60 4.79 -7.50
N GLU A 72 2.36 4.31 -7.51
CA GLU A 72 1.61 4.05 -8.74
C GLU A 72 1.33 5.34 -9.52
N ALA A 73 0.94 6.42 -8.85
CA ALA A 73 0.72 7.72 -9.51
C ALA A 73 2.00 8.29 -10.11
N GLU A 74 3.19 8.00 -9.56
CA GLU A 74 4.47 8.35 -10.19
C GLU A 74 4.75 7.56 -11.48
N LEU A 75 4.13 6.37 -11.62
CA LEU A 75 4.21 5.51 -12.80
C LEU A 75 3.15 5.91 -13.83
N THR A 76 1.87 5.85 -13.46
CA THR A 76 0.72 6.09 -14.34
C THR A 76 0.42 7.57 -14.56
N GLY A 77 0.86 8.45 -13.66
CA GLY A 77 0.54 9.88 -13.68
C GLY A 77 -0.86 10.23 -13.18
N ILE A 78 -1.59 9.27 -12.60
CA ILE A 78 -2.96 9.44 -12.10
C ILE A 78 -3.01 8.93 -10.66
N LEU A 79 -3.47 9.76 -9.73
CA LEU A 79 -3.76 9.35 -8.36
C LEU A 79 -5.27 9.06 -8.24
N PRO A 80 -5.68 7.88 -7.73
CA PRO A 80 -7.09 7.58 -7.54
C PRO A 80 -7.75 8.57 -6.57
N PRO A 81 -8.99 9.05 -6.84
CA PRO A 81 -9.69 9.96 -5.94
C PRO A 81 -10.07 9.32 -4.58
N GLU A 82 -10.04 7.98 -4.51
CA GLU A 82 -10.33 7.17 -3.31
C GLU A 82 -9.13 7.04 -2.36
N THR A 83 -7.96 7.63 -2.70
CA THR A 83 -6.87 7.71 -1.71
C THR A 83 -7.34 8.53 -0.52
N PRO A 84 -7.21 8.06 0.74
CA PRO A 84 -7.74 8.77 1.91
C PRO A 84 -6.97 10.07 2.19
N LEU A 85 -7.17 11.08 1.36
CA LEU A 85 -6.60 12.40 1.51
C LEU A 85 -7.48 13.16 2.50
N GLU A 86 -6.86 13.76 3.51
CA GLU A 86 -7.54 14.71 4.40
C GLU A 86 -8.16 15.83 3.55
N PRO A 87 -9.39 16.30 3.87
CA PRO A 87 -10.06 17.32 3.07
C PRO A 87 -9.27 18.64 3.12
N GLY A 88 -8.44 18.89 2.11
CA GLY A 88 -7.69 20.14 1.94
C GLY A 88 -6.27 20.03 1.35
N GLU A 89 -5.71 18.84 1.16
CA GLU A 89 -4.36 18.69 0.61
C GLU A 89 -4.38 18.64 -0.93
N SER A 90 -3.71 19.60 -1.58
CA SER A 90 -3.60 19.61 -3.05
C SER A 90 -2.74 18.43 -3.52
N PRO A 91 -3.20 17.62 -4.49
CA PRO A 91 -2.46 16.44 -4.94
C PRO A 91 -1.10 16.86 -5.51
N PRO A 92 0.00 16.14 -5.18
CA PRO A 92 1.32 16.45 -5.68
C PRO A 92 1.38 16.33 -7.21
N VAL A 93 2.14 17.21 -7.86
CA VAL A 93 2.30 17.21 -9.31
C VAL A 93 3.19 16.03 -9.73
N PHE A 94 2.57 14.95 -10.20
CA PHE A 94 3.30 13.75 -10.65
C PHE A 94 3.92 13.96 -12.04
N ARG A 95 5.26 13.94 -12.12
CA ARG A 95 5.98 13.85 -13.41
C ARG A 95 6.15 12.37 -13.77
N ARG A 96 5.36 11.87 -14.73
CA ARG A 96 5.42 10.50 -15.27
C ARG A 96 6.88 10.08 -15.55
N ARG A 97 7.45 9.20 -14.71
CA ARG A 97 8.81 8.67 -14.93
C ARG A 97 8.84 7.63 -16.05
N GLU A 98 7.70 6.99 -16.34
CA GLU A 98 7.57 5.96 -17.37
C GLU A 98 7.56 6.50 -18.80
N GLY A 99 7.32 7.80 -18.98
CA GLY A 99 7.32 8.41 -20.31
C GLY A 99 8.65 8.18 -21.04
N MET A 100 9.77 8.22 -20.33
CA MET A 100 11.08 8.04 -20.97
C MET A 100 11.35 6.59 -21.40
N LEU A 101 11.07 5.60 -20.56
CA LEU A 101 11.32 4.19 -20.89
C LEU A 101 10.38 3.69 -21.98
N ALA A 102 9.08 3.97 -21.86
CA ALA A 102 8.10 3.58 -22.86
C ALA A 102 8.35 4.24 -24.23
N ASN A 103 8.75 5.53 -24.24
CA ASN A 103 9.12 6.21 -25.48
C ASN A 103 10.37 5.59 -26.12
N LEU A 104 11.40 5.26 -25.33
CA LEU A 104 12.61 4.62 -25.84
C LEU A 104 12.36 3.21 -26.38
N GLU A 105 11.50 2.42 -25.73
CA GLU A 105 11.09 1.09 -26.23
C GLU A 105 10.27 1.19 -27.52
N LEU A 106 9.40 2.20 -27.64
CA LEU A 106 8.67 2.47 -28.86
C LEU A 106 9.62 2.90 -29.99
N GLU A 107 10.54 3.82 -29.71
CA GLU A 107 11.54 4.29 -30.67
C GLU A 107 12.43 3.14 -31.16
N TYR A 108 12.84 2.25 -30.26
CA TYR A 108 13.59 1.03 -30.60
C TYR A 108 12.80 0.15 -31.59
N LYS A 109 11.52 -0.11 -31.32
CA LYS A 109 10.66 -0.91 -32.23
C LYS A 109 10.52 -0.27 -33.60
N ILE A 110 10.35 1.06 -33.65
CA ILE A 110 10.25 1.79 -34.92
C ILE A 110 11.56 1.67 -35.71
N GLN A 111 12.72 1.91 -35.07
CA GLN A 111 14.01 1.80 -35.73
C GLN A 111 14.33 0.38 -36.19
N HIS A 112 13.89 -0.63 -35.43
CA HIS A 112 14.03 -2.03 -35.80
C HIS A 112 13.25 -2.33 -37.09
N GLY A 113 11.99 -1.91 -37.18
CA GLY A 113 11.18 -2.06 -38.38
C GLY A 113 11.78 -1.33 -39.59
N ILE A 114 12.34 -0.13 -39.40
CA ILE A 114 13.07 0.59 -40.47
C ILE A 114 14.28 -0.21 -40.93
N ALA A 115 15.06 -0.77 -40.00
CA ALA A 115 16.25 -1.56 -40.33
C ALA A 115 15.87 -2.83 -41.11
N GLU A 116 14.86 -3.57 -40.67
CA GLU A 116 14.39 -4.79 -41.36
C GLU A 116 13.85 -4.49 -42.76
N ALA A 117 13.04 -3.44 -42.91
CA ALA A 117 12.54 -3.02 -44.21
C ALA A 117 13.68 -2.56 -45.14
N ALA A 118 14.63 -1.76 -44.63
CA ALA A 118 15.79 -1.32 -45.39
C ALA A 118 16.69 -2.50 -45.81
N LEU A 119 16.87 -3.50 -44.95
CA LEU A 119 17.64 -4.69 -45.28
C LEU A 119 16.97 -5.51 -46.40
N SER A 120 15.65 -5.69 -46.31
CA SER A 120 14.85 -6.37 -47.33
C SER A 120 14.99 -5.67 -48.69
N LEU A 121 14.75 -4.35 -48.74
CA LEU A 121 14.86 -3.53 -49.95
C LEU A 121 16.29 -3.50 -50.53
N ALA A 122 17.31 -3.58 -49.68
CA ALA A 122 18.71 -3.65 -50.11
C ALA A 122 19.08 -4.97 -50.82
N ASN A 123 18.33 -6.04 -50.55
CA ASN A 123 18.55 -7.39 -51.08
C ASN A 123 17.68 -7.70 -52.31
N GLU A 124 16.69 -6.86 -52.63
CA GLU A 124 15.86 -7.03 -53.81
C GLU A 124 16.65 -6.87 -55.12
N ALA A 125 16.75 -7.95 -55.90
CA ALA A 125 17.51 -7.96 -57.15
C ALA A 125 16.89 -7.07 -58.25
N ASN A 126 15.58 -6.84 -58.19
CA ASN A 126 14.80 -6.10 -59.19
C ASN A 126 14.85 -4.56 -59.01
N THR A 127 15.45 -4.05 -57.93
CA THR A 127 15.53 -2.60 -57.67
C THR A 127 16.81 -1.97 -58.23
N ASN A 128 16.77 -0.66 -58.49
CA ASN A 128 17.90 0.09 -59.04
C ASN A 128 19.13 0.04 -58.08
N LYS A 129 20.35 -0.11 -58.64
CA LYS A 129 21.62 -0.14 -57.89
C LYS A 129 21.80 1.06 -56.94
N ILE A 130 21.35 2.25 -57.33
CA ILE A 130 21.42 3.45 -56.48
C ILE A 130 20.48 3.33 -55.28
N VAL A 131 19.27 2.82 -55.51
CA VAL A 131 18.25 2.60 -54.46
C VAL A 131 18.77 1.58 -53.44
N ARG A 132 19.31 0.44 -53.90
CA ARG A 132 19.95 -0.55 -53.01
C ARG A 132 21.08 0.04 -52.16
N ARG A 133 21.93 0.89 -52.75
CA ARG A 133 23.01 1.56 -52.01
C ARG A 133 22.47 2.49 -50.92
N LYS A 134 21.41 3.25 -51.22
CA LYS A 134 20.72 4.09 -50.24
C LYS A 134 20.14 3.26 -49.09
N HIS A 135 19.45 2.15 -49.39
CA HIS A 135 18.90 1.28 -48.36
C HIS A 135 19.97 0.62 -47.48
N ARG A 136 21.12 0.25 -48.04
CA ARG A 136 22.27 -0.22 -47.24
C ARG A 136 22.77 0.83 -46.26
N LEU A 137 22.79 2.11 -46.67
CA LEU A 137 23.18 3.21 -45.79
C LEU A 137 22.15 3.43 -44.68
N VAL A 138 20.85 3.40 -45.02
CA VAL A 138 19.76 3.52 -44.03
C VAL A 138 19.85 2.39 -43.01
N TYR A 139 20.03 1.15 -43.46
CA TYR A 139 20.22 0.01 -42.56
C TYR A 139 21.40 0.21 -41.60
N GLN A 140 22.56 0.65 -42.11
CA GLN A 140 23.73 0.93 -41.27
C GLN A 140 23.51 2.08 -40.27
N GLN A 141 22.69 3.07 -40.62
CA GLN A 141 22.33 4.16 -39.71
C GLN A 141 21.35 3.68 -38.63
N SER A 142 20.29 2.97 -39.02
CA SER A 142 19.32 2.40 -38.06
C SER A 142 19.97 1.40 -37.11
N GLN A 143 20.90 0.57 -37.58
CA GLN A 143 21.66 -0.34 -36.71
C GLN A 143 22.50 0.40 -35.65
N ARG A 144 23.12 1.52 -36.00
CA ARG A 144 23.83 2.37 -35.03
C ARG A 144 22.86 2.99 -34.02
N HIS A 145 21.70 3.44 -34.48
CA HIS A 145 20.71 4.02 -33.59
C HIS A 145 20.12 2.97 -32.63
N LEU A 146 19.90 1.74 -33.09
CA LEU A 146 19.43 0.64 -32.25
C LEU A 146 20.38 0.34 -31.08
N THR A 147 21.69 0.30 -31.32
CA THR A 147 22.66 0.07 -30.24
C THR A 147 22.68 1.21 -29.22
N GLU A 148 22.53 2.45 -29.66
CA GLU A 148 22.36 3.61 -28.76
C GLU A 148 21.08 3.51 -27.93
N LEU A 149 19.98 3.03 -28.50
CA LEU A 149 18.72 2.84 -27.78
C LEU A 149 18.82 1.68 -26.77
N GLU A 150 19.45 0.56 -27.14
CA GLU A 150 19.69 -0.57 -26.24
C GLU A 150 20.54 -0.20 -25.03
N THR A 151 21.61 0.57 -25.25
CA THR A 151 22.49 1.04 -24.17
C THR A 151 21.75 2.00 -23.22
N LYS A 152 20.93 2.91 -23.76
CA LYS A 152 20.05 3.79 -22.96
C LYS A 152 19.04 2.99 -22.14
N LEU A 153 18.36 2.01 -22.75
CA LEU A 153 17.38 1.14 -22.06
C LEU A 153 18.03 0.31 -20.96
N THR A 154 19.21 -0.26 -21.22
CA THR A 154 19.97 -1.03 -20.23
C THR A 154 20.39 -0.16 -19.05
N SER A 155 20.85 1.07 -19.31
CA SER A 155 21.25 2.02 -18.27
C SER A 155 20.08 2.42 -17.37
N LEU A 156 18.90 2.69 -17.94
CA LEU A 156 17.70 3.03 -17.19
C LEU A 156 17.19 1.85 -16.36
N ARG A 157 17.21 0.63 -16.90
CA ARG A 157 16.83 -0.60 -16.16
C ARG A 157 17.78 -0.89 -14.98
N GLN A 158 19.07 -0.62 -15.12
CA GLN A 158 20.02 -0.76 -14.00
C GLN A 158 19.86 0.34 -12.93
N GLY A 159 19.48 1.56 -13.35
CA GLY A 159 19.23 2.69 -12.44
C GLY A 159 18.00 2.49 -11.54
N SER A 160 16.93 1.87 -12.05
CA SER A 160 15.72 1.57 -11.27
C SER A 160 15.99 0.52 -10.18
N ILE A 161 16.77 -0.53 -10.47
CA ILE A 161 17.14 -1.58 -9.51
C ILE A 161 17.97 -1.01 -8.33
N LYS A 162 18.93 -0.12 -8.62
CA LYS A 162 19.76 0.54 -7.59
C LYS A 162 18.94 1.44 -6.67
N SER A 163 17.91 2.11 -7.22
CA SER A 163 17.05 3.02 -6.48
C SER A 163 16.13 2.28 -5.49
N GLN A 164 15.61 1.11 -5.87
CA GLN A 164 14.80 0.27 -4.98
C GLN A 164 15.62 -0.37 -3.85
N GLN A 165 16.87 -0.80 -4.09
CA GLN A 165 17.73 -1.33 -3.03
C GLN A 165 18.08 -0.31 -1.94
N LYS A 166 18.17 0.99 -2.29
CA LYS A 166 18.45 2.05 -1.30
C LYS A 166 17.24 2.32 -0.39
N GLN A 167 16.01 2.14 -0.88
CA GLN A 167 14.79 2.29 -0.07
C GLN A 167 14.54 1.09 0.86
N ARG A 168 14.91 -0.14 0.48
CA ARG A 168 14.74 -1.34 1.34
C ARG A 168 15.70 -1.43 2.53
N LYS A 169 16.70 -0.56 2.64
CA LYS A 169 17.68 -0.55 3.76
C LYS A 169 17.30 0.36 4.93
N LYS A 170 16.11 0.96 4.96
CA LYS A 170 15.65 1.67 6.17
C LYS A 170 15.34 0.62 7.27
N PRO A 171 16.01 0.67 8.43
CA PRO A 171 15.79 -0.29 9.51
C PRO A 171 14.35 -0.18 10.02
N ARG A 172 13.73 -1.33 10.32
CA ARG A 172 12.47 -1.39 11.06
C ARG A 172 12.72 -0.86 12.48
N PRO A 173 11.95 0.12 12.98
CA PRO A 173 12.08 0.57 14.36
C PRO A 173 11.75 -0.60 15.32
N PRO A 174 12.46 -0.72 16.46
CA PRO A 174 12.21 -1.80 17.42
C PRO A 174 10.78 -1.77 17.93
N LEU A 175 10.16 -2.95 17.99
CA LEU A 175 8.89 -3.17 18.66
C LEU A 175 9.16 -3.09 20.17
N GLU A 176 8.92 -1.95 20.80
CA GLU A 176 8.97 -1.88 22.27
C GLU A 176 7.79 -2.67 22.86
N SER A 177 8.13 -3.51 23.84
CA SER A 177 7.25 -4.45 24.54
C SER A 177 6.70 -3.85 25.84
#